data_AF-A0A7H4MJ38-F1
#
_entry.id   AF-A0A7H4MJ38-F1
#
_cell.length_a   1.000
_cell.length_b   1.000
_cell.length_c   1.000
_cell.angle_alpha   90.00
_cell.angle_beta   90.00
_cell.angle_gamma   90.00
#
_symmetry.space_group_name_H-M   'P 1'
#
loop_
_entity.id
_entity.type
_entity.pdbx_description
1 polymer ?
#
loop_
_entity_poly.entity_id
_entity_poly.type
_entity_poly.pdbx_seq_one_letter_code
_entity_poly.pdbx_strand_id
1 'polypeptide(L)'
;MAIAGVGAVASQNITLPSLGPHILGALEAGASVEQALNLALAEDRFREYRQVAAIDANGEVAAFSGEHTLGIGGTLAGDNCVAAGNMLASHEVIAAMVAAFETASGELASRLLAGLRAGLPPGARPARSTRRR
;
A
#
# COMPACT_ATOMS: atom_id res chain seq x y z
N MET A 1 -7.24 1.78 -4.15
CA MET A 1 -8.14 2.84 -4.66
C MET A 1 -7.37 4.15 -4.69
N ALA A 2 -7.64 5.04 -5.64
CA ALA A 2 -7.00 6.35 -5.69
C ALA A 2 -7.97 7.39 -6.26
N ILE A 3 -7.85 8.63 -5.79
CA ILE A 3 -8.58 9.79 -6.29
C ILE A 3 -7.53 10.86 -6.61
N ALA A 4 -7.57 11.37 -7.84
CA ALA A 4 -6.62 12.38 -8.30
C ALA A 4 -6.74 13.65 -7.45
N GLY A 5 -5.61 14.19 -7.01
CA GLY A 5 -5.56 15.38 -6.15
C GLY A 5 -5.90 15.12 -4.67
N VAL A 6 -6.27 13.89 -4.29
CA VAL A 6 -6.59 13.54 -2.89
C VAL A 6 -5.57 12.55 -2.32
N GLY A 7 -5.36 11.41 -2.99
CA GLY A 7 -4.45 10.38 -2.50
C GLY A 7 -4.75 8.98 -3.03
N ALA A 8 -4.06 7.99 -2.47
CA ALA A 8 -4.23 6.58 -2.77
C ALA A 8 -4.20 5.71 -1.50
N VAL A 9 -4.97 4.63 -1.52
CA VAL A 9 -5.11 3.67 -0.41
C VAL A 9 -5.04 2.25 -0.94
N ALA A 10 -4.25 1.40 -0.30
CA ALA A 10 -4.20 -0.03 -0.50
C ALA A 10 -4.61 -0.76 0.79
N SER A 11 -5.45 -1.79 0.67
CA SER A 11 -5.86 -2.67 1.78
C SER A 11 -5.66 -4.13 1.40
N GLN A 12 -5.08 -4.92 2.29
CA GLN A 12 -4.73 -6.33 2.10
C GLN A 12 -4.80 -7.10 3.43
N ASN A 13 -4.21 -8.31 3.45
CA ASN A 13 -4.41 -9.35 4.46
C ASN A 13 -5.84 -9.90 4.42
N ILE A 14 -6.70 -9.60 5.39
CA ILE A 14 -8.15 -9.76 5.22
C ILE A 14 -8.72 -8.42 4.80
N THR A 15 -8.88 -8.22 3.49
CA THR A 15 -9.27 -6.93 2.91
C THR A 15 -10.69 -6.53 3.31
N LEU A 16 -10.88 -5.25 3.64
CA LEU A 16 -12.19 -4.62 3.80
C LEU A 16 -12.33 -3.49 2.76
N PRO A 17 -13.07 -3.71 1.64
CA PRO A 17 -13.13 -2.77 0.53
C PRO A 17 -13.60 -1.35 0.88
N SER A 18 -14.40 -1.18 1.93
CA SER A 18 -14.92 0.12 2.38
C SER A 18 -13.85 1.05 2.99
N LEU A 19 -12.72 0.51 3.45
CA LEU A 19 -11.64 1.32 4.03
C LEU A 19 -11.08 2.33 3.03
N GLY A 20 -10.96 1.95 1.75
CA GLY A 20 -10.47 2.84 0.69
C GLY A 20 -11.32 4.11 0.54
N PRO A 21 -12.64 3.97 0.28
CA PRO A 21 -13.56 5.10 0.23
C PRO A 21 -13.60 5.94 1.50
N HIS A 22 -13.60 5.34 2.69
CA HIS A 22 -13.67 6.09 3.94
C HIS A 22 -12.41 6.95 4.16
N ILE A 23 -11.22 6.37 3.95
CA ILE A 23 -9.96 7.08 4.11
C ILE A 23 -9.83 8.21 3.07
N LEU A 24 -10.14 7.94 1.80
CA LEU A 24 -10.07 8.97 0.76
C LEU A 24 -11.11 10.07 0.96
N GLY A 25 -12.32 9.75 1.45
CA GLY A 25 -13.32 10.76 1.78
C GLY A 25 -12.89 11.67 2.94
N ALA A 26 -12.23 11.10 3.96
CA ALA A 26 -11.67 11.90 5.06
C ALA A 26 -10.51 12.79 4.60
N LEU A 27 -9.64 12.29 3.72
CA LEU A 27 -8.59 13.09 3.09
C LEU A 27 -9.17 14.24 2.27
N GLU A 28 -10.20 13.97 1.45
CA GLU A 28 -10.90 15.00 0.67
C GLU A 28 -11.56 16.06 1.56
N ALA A 29 -12.02 15.67 2.75
CA ALA A 29 -12.56 16.58 3.77
C ALA A 29 -11.48 17.35 4.55
N GLY A 30 -10.19 17.15 4.26
CA GLY A 30 -9.07 17.89 4.84
C GLY A 30 -8.45 17.27 6.10
N ALA A 31 -8.78 16.02 6.42
CA ALA A 31 -8.06 15.30 7.48
C ALA A 31 -6.63 14.95 7.03
N SER A 32 -5.70 14.85 7.98
CA SER A 32 -4.38 14.28 7.68
C SER A 32 -4.50 12.79 7.34
N VAL A 33 -3.52 12.24 6.61
CA VAL A 33 -3.50 10.81 6.26
C VAL A 33 -3.54 9.88 7.47
N GLU A 34 -2.87 10.27 8.56
CA GLU A 34 -2.90 9.53 9.83
C GLU A 34 -4.30 9.59 10.49
N GLN A 35 -4.93 10.78 10.52
CA GLN A 35 -6.27 10.94 11.05
C GLN A 35 -7.29 10.14 10.24
N ALA A 36 -7.25 10.25 8.91
CA ALA A 36 -8.12 9.52 7.99
C ALA A 36 -8.02 8.00 8.19
N LEU A 37 -6.79 7.48 8.30
CA LEU A 37 -6.53 6.07 8.57
C LEU A 37 -7.08 5.63 9.93
N ASN A 38 -6.80 6.39 10.98
CA ASN A 38 -7.24 6.07 12.34
C ASN A 38 -8.76 6.10 12.48
N LEU A 39 -9.43 7.07 11.87
CA LEU A 39 -10.90 7.16 11.84
C LEU A 39 -11.51 5.94 11.17
N ALA A 40 -11.02 5.56 9.98
CA ALA A 40 -11.54 4.41 9.25
C ALA A 40 -11.32 3.08 10.00
N LEU A 41 -10.20 2.93 10.72
CA LEU A 41 -9.89 1.72 11.49
C LEU A 41 -10.60 1.66 12.85
N ALA A 42 -10.98 2.80 13.43
CA ALA A 42 -11.70 2.84 14.70
C ALA A 42 -13.09 2.19 14.61
N GLU A 43 -13.70 2.22 13.42
CA GLU A 43 -15.00 1.61 13.15
C GLU A 43 -14.91 0.11 12.81
N ASP A 44 -13.72 -0.41 12.54
CA ASP A 44 -13.50 -1.81 12.15
C ASP A 44 -13.19 -2.69 13.38
N ARG A 45 -14.20 -3.46 13.82
CA ARG A 45 -14.08 -4.42 14.94
C ARG A 45 -13.06 -5.54 14.70
N PHE A 46 -12.61 -5.72 13.47
CA PHE A 46 -11.63 -6.74 13.09
C PHE A 46 -10.37 -6.08 12.51
N ARG A 47 -10.05 -4.86 12.95
CA ARG A 47 -8.88 -4.11 12.47
C ARG A 47 -7.60 -4.91 12.60
N GLU A 48 -7.47 -5.77 13.61
CA GLU A 48 -6.31 -6.64 13.84
C GLU A 48 -6.01 -7.59 12.67
N TYR A 49 -6.97 -7.84 11.76
CA TYR A 49 -6.76 -8.61 10.54
C TYR A 49 -6.46 -7.76 9.30
N ARG A 50 -6.39 -6.43 9.44
CA ARG A 50 -6.18 -5.51 8.32
C ARG A 50 -4.71 -5.16 8.16
N GLN A 51 -4.32 -5.00 6.91
CA GLN A 51 -3.12 -4.24 6.56
C GLN A 51 -3.53 -3.15 5.58
N VAL A 52 -3.23 -1.89 5.89
CA VAL A 52 -3.65 -0.72 5.13
C VAL A 52 -2.46 0.21 4.96
N ALA A 53 -2.26 0.73 3.76
CA ALA A 53 -1.31 1.80 3.48
C ALA A 53 -2.03 2.91 2.71
N ALA A 54 -1.81 4.16 3.13
CA ALA A 54 -2.39 5.34 2.53
C ALA A 54 -1.29 6.38 2.27
N ILE A 55 -1.45 7.12 1.18
CA ILE A 55 -0.63 8.28 0.81
C ILE A 55 -1.55 9.41 0.36
N ASP A 56 -1.32 10.62 0.83
CA ASP A 56 -2.07 11.80 0.39
C ASP A 56 -1.45 12.46 -0.86
N ALA A 57 -2.08 13.52 -1.37
CA ALA A 57 -1.60 14.24 -2.55
C ALA A 57 -0.29 15.01 -2.35
N ASN A 58 0.11 15.26 -1.09
CA ASN A 58 1.36 15.92 -0.75
C ASN A 58 2.52 14.93 -0.55
N GLY A 59 2.22 13.63 -0.58
CA GLY A 59 3.20 12.56 -0.39
C GLY A 59 3.33 12.08 1.06
N GLU A 60 2.51 12.59 1.98
CA GLU A 60 2.49 12.12 3.37
C GLU A 60 1.83 10.74 3.43
N VAL A 61 2.36 9.86 4.27
CA VAL A 61 1.96 8.46 4.34
C VAL A 61 1.51 8.05 5.73
N ALA A 62 0.50 7.18 5.80
CA ALA A 62 0.17 6.44 7.00
C ALA A 62 -0.07 4.98 6.66
N ALA A 63 0.37 4.08 7.53
CA ALA A 63 0.17 2.66 7.36
C ALA A 63 -0.18 1.98 8.68
N PHE A 64 -0.95 0.91 8.59
CA PHE A 64 -1.36 0.09 9.72
C PHE A 64 -1.25 -1.38 9.34
N SER A 65 -0.64 -2.17 10.22
CA SER A 65 -0.61 -3.63 10.13
C SER A 65 -1.16 -4.19 11.45
N GLY A 66 -2.28 -4.90 11.36
CA GLY A 66 -2.89 -5.54 12.52
C GLY A 66 -2.10 -6.76 12.99
N GLU A 67 -2.32 -7.17 14.24
CA GLU A 67 -1.60 -8.26 14.91
C GLU A 67 -1.76 -9.63 14.21
N HIS A 68 -2.79 -9.80 13.37
CA HIS A 68 -3.03 -11.00 12.58
C HIS A 68 -2.58 -10.87 11.12
N THR A 69 -1.61 -10.00 10.85
CA THR A 69 -0.91 -9.95 9.55
C THR A 69 -0.13 -11.25 9.34
N LEU A 70 -0.36 -11.92 8.21
CA LEU A 70 0.20 -13.26 7.97
C LEU A 70 1.70 -13.24 7.64
N GLY A 71 2.44 -14.17 8.25
CA GLY A 71 3.85 -14.43 7.95
C GLY A 71 4.77 -13.23 8.23
N ILE A 72 5.80 -13.06 7.41
CA ILE A 72 6.63 -11.86 7.44
C ILE A 72 5.83 -10.73 6.79
N GLY A 73 5.40 -9.79 7.61
CA GLY A 73 4.67 -8.59 7.18
C GLY A 73 5.47 -7.32 7.43
N GLY A 74 5.15 -6.27 6.71
CA GLY A 74 5.73 -4.97 6.95
C GLY A 74 5.15 -3.88 6.07
N THR A 75 5.54 -2.65 6.39
CA THR A 75 5.24 -1.44 5.65
C THR A 75 6.46 -0.54 5.69
N LEU A 76 6.81 0.10 4.58
CA LEU A 76 7.91 1.05 4.53
C LEU A 76 7.48 2.28 3.73
N ALA A 77 7.61 3.43 4.37
CA ALA A 77 7.50 4.73 3.75
C ALA A 77 8.79 5.06 2.98
N GLY A 78 8.65 5.70 1.83
CA GLY A 78 9.74 6.31 1.08
C GLY A 78 9.30 7.64 0.48
N ASP A 79 10.15 8.23 -0.35
CA ASP A 79 9.89 9.52 -0.99
C ASP A 79 8.72 9.42 -1.97
N ASN A 80 7.57 9.99 -1.58
CA ASN A 80 6.31 9.93 -2.32
C ASN A 80 5.83 8.51 -2.62
N CYS A 81 6.13 7.55 -1.75
CA CYS A 81 5.63 6.19 -1.86
C CYS A 81 5.50 5.47 -0.52
N VAL A 82 4.70 4.41 -0.52
CA VAL A 82 4.65 3.45 0.58
C VAL A 82 4.52 2.04 -0.02
N ALA A 83 5.34 1.13 0.47
CA ALA A 83 5.24 -0.29 0.14
C ALA A 83 4.71 -1.05 1.35
N ALA A 84 3.80 -2.00 1.11
CA ALA A 84 3.21 -2.84 2.15
C ALA A 84 3.17 -4.29 1.67
N GLY A 85 3.47 -5.24 2.56
CA GLY A 85 3.46 -6.65 2.23
C GLY A 85 3.14 -7.54 3.43
N ASN A 86 2.62 -8.73 3.15
CA ASN A 86 2.44 -9.84 4.07
C ASN A 86 2.82 -11.14 3.34
N MET A 87 3.12 -12.20 4.10
CA MET A 87 3.67 -13.46 3.58
C MET A 87 4.94 -13.27 2.73
N LEU A 88 5.81 -12.36 3.15
CA LEU A 88 7.05 -12.05 2.44
C LEU A 88 8.12 -13.12 2.68
N ALA A 89 9.07 -13.23 1.74
CA ALA A 89 10.25 -14.07 1.92
C ALA A 89 11.20 -13.51 2.99
N SER A 90 11.29 -12.18 3.09
CA SER A 90 12.06 -11.45 4.12
C SER A 90 11.58 -10.00 4.20
N HIS A 91 11.99 -9.26 5.23
CA HIS A 91 11.72 -7.82 5.34
C HIS A 91 12.44 -7.00 4.25
N GLU A 92 13.52 -7.53 3.67
CA GLU A 92 14.29 -6.88 2.61
C GLU A 92 13.47 -6.68 1.33
N VAL A 93 12.42 -7.49 1.13
CA VAL A 93 11.53 -7.37 -0.03
C VAL A 93 10.92 -5.97 -0.11
N ILE A 94 10.39 -5.45 1.00
CA ILE A 94 9.76 -4.11 1.01
C ILE A 94 10.81 -3.02 0.82
N ALA A 95 11.98 -3.17 1.45
CA ALA A 95 13.08 -2.23 1.27
C ALA A 95 13.55 -2.16 -0.20
N ALA A 96 13.68 -3.32 -0.85
CA ALA A 96 14.02 -3.39 -2.27
C ALA A 96 12.96 -2.75 -3.17
N MET A 97 11.67 -2.93 -2.85
CA MET A 97 10.57 -2.29 -3.58
C MET A 97 10.64 -0.76 -3.50
N VAL A 98 10.83 -0.20 -2.30
CA VAL A 98 10.94 1.25 -2.10
C VAL A 98 12.18 1.80 -2.80
N ALA A 99 13.36 1.22 -2.57
CA ALA A 99 14.60 1.67 -3.19
C ALA A 99 14.53 1.64 -4.73
N ALA A 100 13.92 0.61 -5.31
CA ALA A 100 13.74 0.52 -6.76
C ALA A 100 12.75 1.56 -7.30
N PHE A 101 11.70 1.91 -6.56
CA PHE A 101 10.77 2.97 -6.94
C PHE A 101 11.40 4.36 -6.90
N GLU A 102 12.20 4.64 -5.87
CA GLU A 102 12.88 5.93 -5.66
C GLU A 102 14.00 6.17 -6.66
N THR A 103 14.77 5.13 -6.99
CA THR A 103 15.88 5.21 -7.95
C THR A 103 15.42 5.13 -9.41
N ALA A 104 14.21 4.62 -9.67
CA ALA A 104 13.67 4.58 -11.02
C ALA A 104 13.28 5.98 -11.51
N SER A 105 13.54 6.23 -12.80
CA SER A 105 13.19 7.46 -13.49
C SER A 105 12.04 7.26 -14.48
N GLY A 106 11.46 8.37 -14.95
CA GLY A 106 10.36 8.37 -15.92
C GLY A 106 8.98 8.41 -15.28
N GLU A 107 7.98 7.94 -16.02
CA GLU A 107 6.57 7.98 -15.61
C GLU A 107 6.31 7.15 -14.35
N LEU A 108 5.29 7.54 -13.58
CA LEU A 108 4.87 6.86 -12.36
C LEU A 108 4.64 5.35 -12.59
N ALA A 109 4.01 4.98 -13.71
CA ALA A 109 3.77 3.56 -14.05
C ALA A 109 5.08 2.76 -14.15
N SER A 110 6.12 3.32 -14.78
CA SER A 110 7.43 2.69 -14.90
C SER A 110 8.11 2.52 -13.55
N ARG A 111 8.02 3.54 -12.69
CA ARG A 111 8.57 3.52 -11.32
C ARG A 111 7.86 2.49 -10.43
N LEU A 112 6.52 2.44 -10.49
CA LEU A 112 5.72 1.41 -9.81
C LEU A 112 6.09 0.00 -10.27
N LEU A 113 6.26 -0.20 -11.58
CA LEU A 113 6.69 -1.49 -12.12
C LEU A 113 8.11 -1.86 -11.69
N ALA A 114 9.03 -0.89 -11.55
CA ALA A 114 10.37 -1.14 -11.02
C ALA A 114 10.32 -1.63 -9.57
N GLY A 115 9.54 -0.96 -8.72
CA GLY A 115 9.29 -1.39 -7.33
C GLY A 115 8.72 -2.80 -7.27
N LEU A 116 7.63 -3.08 -8.00
CA LEU A 116 7.01 -4.41 -8.02
C LEU A 116 7.98 -5.51 -8.49
N ARG A 117 8.85 -5.22 -9.45
CA ARG A 117 9.85 -6.20 -9.94
C ARG A 117 10.95 -6.46 -8.91
N ALA A 118 11.36 -5.45 -8.15
CA ALA A 118 12.37 -5.62 -7.10
C ALA A 118 11.84 -6.47 -5.93
N GLY A 119 10.52 -6.48 -5.71
CA GLY A 119 9.89 -7.34 -4.71
C GLY A 119 9.70 -8.80 -5.14
N LEU A 120 9.98 -9.15 -6.40
CA LEU A 120 9.86 -10.51 -6.91
C LEU A 120 11.17 -11.29 -6.71
N PRO A 121 11.10 -12.60 -6.43
CA PRO A 121 12.29 -13.43 -6.46
C PRO A 121 12.89 -13.45 -7.88
N PRO A 122 14.23 -13.63 -8.02
CA PRO A 122 14.90 -13.63 -9.31
C PRO A 122 14.22 -14.56 -10.33
N GLY A 123 13.88 -14.03 -11.50
CA GLY A 123 13.26 -14.79 -12.59
C GLY A 123 11.73 -14.97 -12.51
N ALA A 124 11.08 -14.52 -11.44
CA ALA A 124 9.62 -14.51 -11.37
C ALA A 124 9.02 -13.48 -12.35
N ARG A 125 7.93 -13.86 -13.02
CA ARG A 125 7.16 -12.98 -13.90
C ARG A 125 5.83 -12.64 -13.24
N PRO A 126 5.29 -11.43 -13.46
CA PRO A 126 3.93 -11.11 -13.03
C PRO A 126 2.95 -12.15 -13.56
N ALA A 127 2.02 -12.59 -12.72
CA ALA A 127 0.98 -13.53 -13.13
C ALA A 127 0.25 -12.96 -14.36
N ARG A 128 0.35 -13.66 -15.50
CA ARG A 128 -0.46 -13.32 -16.68
C ARG A 128 -1.90 -13.66 -16.34
N SER A 129 -2.79 -12.67 -16.28
CA SER A 129 -4.22 -12.94 -16.23
C SER A 129 -4.62 -13.62 -17.54
N THR A 130 -4.81 -14.93 -17.53
CA THR A 130 -5.52 -15.63 -18.58
C THR A 130 -7.00 -15.30 -18.43
N ARG A 131 -7.42 -14.14 -18.94
CA ARG A 131 -8.85 -13.93 -19.24
C ARG A 131 -9.20 -14.88 -20.37
N ARG A 132 -9.68 -16.07 -20.02
CA ARG A 132 -10.52 -16.85 -20.95
C ARG A 132 -11.80 -16.04 -21.12
N ARG A 133 -12.09 -15.69 -22.36
CA ARG A 133 -13.36 -15.11 -22.81
C ARG A 133 -14.49 -16.10 -22.58
#